data_AF-A0A9E2Q4S5-F1
#
_entry.id   AF-A0A9E2Q4S5-F1
#
_cell.length_a   1.000
_cell.length_b   1.000
_cell.length_c   1.000
_cell.angle_alpha   90.00
_cell.angle_beta   90.00
_cell.angle_gamma   90.00
#
_symmetry.space_group_name_H-M   'P 1'
#
loop_
_entity.id
_entity.type
_entity.pdbx_description
1 polymer ?
#
loop_
_entity_poly.entity_id
_entity_poly.type
_entity_poly.pdbx_seq_one_letter_code
_entity_poly.pdbx_strand_id
1 'polypeptide(L)'
;MGGPATPYVSAIPERTGAAEFFAPVAGFGVSLSNFFKPTITEQYPREPANVKPRFHGRHQLNRYPDGLEKCIGCELCAWACPADAIYVEAADNTPDEQ
;
A
#
# COMPACT_ATOMS: atom_id res chain seq x y z
N MET A 1 -15.23 22.62 13.98
CA MET A 1 -13.99 22.62 13.16
C MET A 1 -14.33 23.13 11.76
N GLY A 2 -14.47 24.45 11.61
CA GLY A 2 -14.86 25.06 10.34
C GLY A 2 -14.20 26.44 10.27
N GLY A 3 -12.92 26.46 9.90
CA GLY A 3 -12.24 27.71 9.55
C GLY A 3 -12.65 28.14 8.13
N PRO A 4 -12.55 29.44 7.80
CA PRO A 4 -12.80 29.89 6.44
C PRO A 4 -11.79 29.24 5.49
N ALA A 5 -12.29 28.63 4.42
CA ALA A 5 -11.43 28.07 3.38
C ALA A 5 -10.69 29.20 2.69
N THR A 6 -9.35 29.19 2.74
CA THR A 6 -8.53 30.07 1.91
C THR A 6 -8.71 29.66 0.44
N PRO A 7 -8.92 30.61 -0.49
CA PRO A 7 -9.04 30.29 -1.90
C PRO A 7 -7.73 29.68 -2.41
N TYR A 8 -7.86 28.68 -3.30
CA TYR A 8 -6.71 28.08 -3.97
C TYR A 8 -6.05 29.10 -4.89
N VAL A 9 -4.73 29.30 -4.74
CA VAL A 9 -3.91 30.08 -5.65
C VAL A 9 -2.92 29.13 -6.32
N SER A 10 -2.95 29.06 -7.65
CA SER A 10 -2.04 28.23 -8.42
C SER A 10 -0.60 28.74 -8.30
N ALA A 11 0.35 27.85 -8.07
CA ALA A 11 1.78 28.16 -8.14
C ALA A 11 2.33 28.15 -9.60
N ILE A 12 1.48 27.83 -10.57
CA ILE A 12 1.86 27.80 -11.99
C ILE A 12 1.77 29.24 -12.52
N PRO A 13 2.85 29.79 -13.10
CA PRO A 13 2.83 31.13 -13.67
C PRO A 13 1.84 31.21 -14.84
N GLU A 14 1.11 32.32 -14.93
CA GLU A 14 0.21 32.60 -16.06
C GLU A 14 1.05 32.74 -17.34
N ARG A 15 0.68 31.98 -18.37
CA ARG A 15 1.32 32.06 -19.69
C ARG A 15 0.63 33.14 -20.49
N THR A 16 1.40 34.05 -21.09
CA THR A 16 0.86 35.14 -21.91
C THR A 16 1.52 35.20 -23.29
N GLY A 17 0.82 35.77 -24.27
CA GLY A 17 1.33 35.99 -25.62
C GLY A 17 1.59 34.69 -26.39
N ALA A 18 2.74 34.58 -27.06
CA ALA A 18 3.08 33.42 -27.88
C ALA A 18 3.08 32.09 -27.09
N ALA A 19 3.41 32.14 -25.79
CA ALA A 19 3.42 30.96 -24.93
C ALA A 19 2.01 30.39 -24.67
N GLU A 20 0.99 31.24 -24.66
CA GLU A 20 -0.42 30.85 -24.55
C GLU A 20 -0.94 30.32 -25.88
N PHE A 21 -0.65 31.03 -26.98
CA PHE A 21 -1.08 30.66 -28.32
C PHE A 21 -0.57 29.28 -28.76
N PHE A 22 0.69 28.94 -28.44
CA PHE A 22 1.28 27.63 -28.76
C PHE A 22 1.09 26.56 -27.66
N ALA A 23 0.41 26.87 -26.56
CA ALA A 23 0.21 25.92 -25.46
C ALA A 23 -0.47 24.60 -25.88
N PRO A 24 -1.51 24.59 -26.75
CA PRO A 24 -2.14 23.34 -27.18
C PRO A 24 -1.15 22.43 -27.92
N VAL A 25 -0.34 23.01 -28.82
CA VAL A 25 0.68 22.27 -29.59
C VAL A 25 1.73 21.68 -28.66
N ALA A 26 2.18 22.45 -27.67
CA ALA A 26 3.12 21.95 -26.66
C ALA A 26 2.54 20.78 -25.85
N GLY A 27 1.24 20.84 -25.49
CA GLY A 27 0.53 19.75 -24.83
C GLY A 27 0.47 18.47 -25.68
N PHE A 28 0.08 18.59 -26.94
CA PHE A 28 0.08 17.47 -27.89
C PHE A 28 1.49 16.90 -28.10
N GLY A 29 2.53 17.73 -28.08
CA GLY A 29 3.93 17.28 -28.13
C GLY A 29 4.30 16.35 -26.97
N VAL A 30 3.81 16.62 -25.76
CA VAL A 30 4.00 15.73 -24.60
C VAL A 30 3.25 14.41 -24.79
N SER A 31 2.00 14.45 -25.27
CA SER A 31 1.22 13.24 -25.57
C SER A 31 1.90 12.38 -26.63
N LEU A 32 2.34 12.99 -27.73
CA LEU A 32 3.06 12.31 -28.81
C LEU A 32 4.38 11.71 -28.30
N SER A 33 5.13 12.45 -27.47
CA SER A 33 6.36 11.94 -26.84
C SER A 33 6.10 10.72 -25.94
N ASN A 34 5.01 10.72 -25.16
CA ASN A 34 4.69 9.58 -24.29
C ASN A 34 4.15 8.38 -25.08
N PHE A 35 3.51 8.57 -26.23
CA PHE A 35 3.03 7.47 -27.08
C PHE A 35 4.14 6.50 -27.50
N PHE A 36 5.35 7.00 -27.74
CA PHE A 36 6.50 6.18 -28.12
C PHE A 36 7.31 5.64 -26.94
N LYS A 37 6.96 5.98 -25.69
CA LYS A 37 7.65 5.42 -24.51
C LYS A 37 7.14 4.01 -24.19
N PRO A 38 7.98 3.14 -23.62
CA PRO A 38 7.53 1.82 -23.18
C PRO A 38 6.42 1.95 -22.14
N THR A 39 5.42 1.08 -22.23
CA THR A 39 4.29 1.05 -21.30
C THR A 39 4.76 0.50 -19.94
N ILE A 40 4.60 1.29 -18.88
CA ILE A 40 4.84 0.84 -17.51
C ILE A 40 3.65 -0.04 -17.11
N THR A 41 3.85 -1.35 -17.10
CA THR A 41 2.83 -2.34 -16.74
C THR A 41 3.41 -3.35 -15.76
N GLU A 42 2.57 -3.86 -14.87
CA GLU A 42 2.88 -5.02 -14.05
C GLU A 42 2.19 -6.24 -14.65
N GLN A 43 2.95 -7.26 -15.05
CA GLN A 43 2.40 -8.43 -15.76
C GLN A 43 1.84 -9.49 -14.78
N TYR A 44 1.01 -9.08 -13.82
CA TYR A 44 0.37 -9.99 -12.88
C TYR A 44 -0.67 -10.87 -13.62
N PRO A 45 -0.80 -12.18 -13.30
CA PRO A 45 -0.07 -12.95 -12.29
C PRO A 45 1.20 -13.65 -12.81
N ARG A 46 1.61 -13.41 -14.07
CA ARG A 46 2.80 -14.05 -14.67
C ARG A 46 4.09 -13.59 -14.02
N GLU A 47 4.15 -12.30 -13.67
CA GLU A 47 5.21 -11.70 -12.86
C GLU A 47 4.65 -11.38 -11.47
N PRO A 48 5.25 -11.89 -10.38
CA PRO A 48 4.76 -11.63 -9.04
C PRO A 48 4.98 -10.17 -8.65
N ALA A 49 4.03 -9.61 -7.90
CA ALA A 49 4.12 -8.23 -7.41
C ALA A 49 5.31 -8.04 -6.46
N ASN A 50 5.98 -6.89 -6.55
CA ASN A 50 7.09 -6.52 -5.67
C ASN A 50 6.56 -6.05 -4.31
N VAL A 51 6.47 -6.96 -3.34
CA VAL A 51 6.08 -6.64 -1.96
C VAL A 51 7.27 -6.12 -1.16
N LYS A 52 7.04 -5.07 -0.35
CA LYS A 52 8.07 -4.51 0.52
C LYS A 52 8.24 -5.35 1.80
N PRO A 53 9.42 -5.33 2.47
CA PRO A 53 9.68 -6.15 3.65
C PRO A 53 8.71 -5.93 4.83
N ARG A 54 8.06 -4.76 4.92
CA ARG A 54 7.08 -4.43 5.97
C ARG A 54 5.64 -4.52 5.48
N PHE A 55 5.38 -5.31 4.44
CA PHE A 55 4.02 -5.51 3.96
C PHE A 55 3.20 -6.33 4.98
N HIS A 56 2.00 -5.85 5.29
CA HIS A 56 1.07 -6.52 6.18
C HIS A 56 0.22 -7.50 5.37
N GLY A 57 0.66 -8.76 5.33
CA GLY A 57 -0.01 -9.84 4.61
C GLY A 57 -0.87 -10.72 5.51
N ARG A 58 -0.91 -12.01 5.19
CA ARG A 58 -1.61 -13.02 5.99
C ARG A 58 -0.93 -13.20 7.35
N HIS A 59 -1.72 -13.15 8.42
CA HIS A 59 -1.27 -13.49 9.76
C HIS A 59 -0.81 -14.95 9.84
N GLN A 60 0.27 -15.23 10.56
CA GLN A 60 0.81 -16.58 10.74
C GLN A 60 1.33 -16.75 12.18
N LEU A 61 1.02 -17.90 12.79
CA LEU A 61 1.65 -18.31 14.04
C LEU A 61 3.07 -18.80 13.74
N ASN A 62 4.05 -18.14 14.33
CA ASN A 62 5.46 -18.51 14.18
C ASN A 62 5.83 -19.60 15.17
N ARG A 63 6.84 -20.41 14.81
CA ARG A 63 7.37 -21.50 15.65
C ARG A 63 8.79 -21.19 16.14
N TYR A 64 9.17 -21.79 17.26
CA TYR A 64 10.54 -21.82 17.79
C TYR A 64 11.41 -22.80 16.97
N PRO A 65 12.75 -22.79 17.13
CA PRO A 65 13.64 -23.72 16.41
C PRO A 65 13.41 -25.21 16.73
N ASP A 66 12.80 -25.52 17.87
CA ASP A 66 12.38 -26.87 18.27
C ASP A 66 11.06 -27.33 17.61
N GLY A 67 10.39 -26.43 16.88
CA GLY A 67 9.15 -26.73 16.15
C GLY A 67 7.86 -26.42 16.91
N LEU A 68 7.93 -26.07 18.20
CA LEU A 68 6.77 -25.67 19.00
C LEU A 68 6.30 -24.26 18.64
N GLU A 69 5.00 -24.00 18.76
CA GLU A 69 4.46 -22.66 18.49
C GLU A 69 4.93 -21.60 19.49
N LYS A 70 5.11 -20.36 19.03
CA LYS A 70 5.44 -19.22 19.89
C LYS A 70 4.23 -18.63 20.63
N CYS A 71 3.03 -18.96 20.17
CA CYS A 71 1.80 -18.54 20.82
C CYS A 71 1.68 -19.25 22.17
N ILE A 72 1.42 -18.50 23.24
CA ILE A 72 1.17 -19.05 24.59
C ILE A 72 -0.28 -18.88 25.03
N GLY A 73 -1.19 -18.54 24.09
CA GLY A 73 -2.61 -18.33 24.40
C GLY A 73 -2.90 -17.18 25.37
N CYS A 74 -2.05 -16.15 25.46
CA CYS A 74 -2.21 -15.04 26.43
C CYS A 74 -3.32 -14.02 26.09
N GLU A 75 -4.02 -14.18 24.98
CA GLU A 75 -5.13 -13.33 24.52
C GLU A 75 -4.82 -11.85 24.26
N LEU A 76 -3.57 -11.40 24.44
CA LEU A 76 -3.20 -10.00 24.25
C LEU A 76 -3.45 -9.49 22.82
N CYS A 77 -3.27 -10.34 21.81
CA CYS A 77 -3.56 -9.99 20.42
C CYS A 77 -5.06 -9.83 20.15
N ALA A 78 -5.91 -10.65 20.79
CA ALA A 78 -7.36 -10.54 20.69
C ALA A 78 -7.84 -9.26 21.37
N TRP A 79 -7.37 -8.98 22.59
CA TRP A 79 -7.69 -7.74 23.31
C TRP A 79 -7.25 -6.48 22.56
N ALA A 80 -6.08 -6.51 21.92
CA ALA A 80 -5.57 -5.37 21.16
C ALA A 80 -6.22 -5.21 19.76
N CYS A 81 -7.03 -6.17 19.31
CA CYS A 81 -7.58 -6.16 17.96
C CYS A 81 -8.68 -5.08 17.86
N PRO A 82 -8.54 -4.05 16.99
CA PRO A 82 -9.55 -2.99 16.86
C PRO A 82 -10.84 -3.44 16.15
N ALA A 83 -10.86 -4.65 15.60
CA ALA A 83 -11.97 -5.20 14.82
C ALA A 83 -12.57 -6.46 15.45
N ASP A 84 -12.12 -6.86 16.65
CA ASP A 84 -12.56 -8.07 17.36
C ASP A 84 -12.56 -9.34 16.46
N ALA A 85 -11.55 -9.45 15.58
CA ALA A 85 -11.47 -10.51 14.57
C ALA A 85 -10.76 -11.79 15.04
N ILE A 86 -10.29 -11.83 16.29
CA ILE A 86 -9.44 -12.90 16.83
C ILE A 86 -10.16 -13.55 18.01
N TYR A 87 -10.30 -14.87 17.95
CA TYR A 87 -10.73 -15.73 19.06
C TYR A 87 -9.54 -16.58 19.51
N VAL A 88 -9.37 -16.74 20.82
CA VAL A 88 -8.29 -17.53 21.42
C VAL A 88 -8.91 -18.45 22.47
N GLU A 89 -8.54 -19.72 22.41
CA GLU A 89 -8.81 -20.71 23.45
C GLU A 89 -7.48 -21.39 23.74
N ALA A 90 -6.98 -21.25 24.97
CA ALA A 90 -5.65 -21.72 25.34
C ALA A 90 -5.65 -23.23 25.60
N ALA A 91 -4.60 -23.90 25.12
CA ALA A 91 -4.35 -25.32 25.35
C ALA A 91 -2.83 -25.57 25.50
N ASP A 92 -2.46 -26.76 25.95
CA ASP A 92 -1.06 -27.17 26.04
C ASP A 92 -0.44 -27.30 24.64
N ASN A 93 0.81 -26.88 24.51
CA ASN A 93 1.57 -26.91 23.26
C ASN A 93 2.57 -28.06 23.30
N THR A 94 2.09 -29.26 22.98
CA THR A 94 2.89 -30.48 22.95
C THR A 94 3.40 -30.78 21.53
N PRO A 95 4.56 -31.44 21.35
CA PRO A 95 5.06 -31.77 20.01
C PRO A 95 4.15 -32.68 19.19
N ASP A 96 3.29 -33.46 19.85
CA ASP A 96 2.41 -34.46 19.26
C ASP A 96 1.04 -33.93 18.81
N GLU A 97 0.66 -32.72 19.23
CA GLU A 97 -0.65 -32.10 18.95
C GLU A 97 -0.59 -30.98 17.89
N GLN A 98 0.49 -30.94 17.10
CA GLN A 98 0.88 -29.80 16.24
C GLN A 98 0.92 -30.03 14.73
#